data_AF-A0A850G8D9-F1
#
_entry.id   AF-A0A850G8D9-F1
#
_cell.length_a   1.000
_cell.length_b   1.000
_cell.length_c   1.000
_cell.angle_alpha   90.00
_cell.angle_beta   90.00
_cell.angle_gamma   90.00
#
_symmetry.space_group_name_H-M   'P 1'
#
loop_
_entity.id
_entity.type
_entity.pdbx_description
1 polymer ?
#
loop_
_entity_poly.entity_id
_entity_poly.type
_entity_poly.pdbx_seq_one_letter_code
_entity_poly.pdbx_strand_id
1 'polypeptide(L)'
;MSLNSTLKSLKVAALLGGVLGLSFGCVINLEQLEPCDSGSNNKLNDDGECVCRVGYEWCDPYDEDDLNCCDDDNDSVGDDVDDDDDDDDDDDDDEVGTDTDDETTGDDDTDTGVLPPEDCSADEEGYYWCTHDDDMGPEGSQFFICVDGVWEESADVMTEICEFDGYDFAYGCVDDGSEVIFECGEGSGDACDNDDLPYCADSDTYAYCDWSKETWVSCQYYCEEVGIDGVTYEYGECDDSVEDDVACYCCDSVDEDCPINF
;
A
#
# COMPACT_ATOMS: atom_id res chain seq x y z
N MET A 1 -34.19 -51.41 3.50
CA MET A 1 -34.35 -51.27 4.97
C MET A 1 -32.97 -51.34 5.59
N SER A 2 -32.70 -50.39 6.49
CA SER A 2 -31.52 -50.13 7.33
C SER A 2 -30.51 -51.26 7.56
N LEU A 3 -29.23 -50.87 7.58
CA LEU A 3 -28.31 -51.24 8.65
C LEU A 3 -27.37 -50.05 8.94
N ASN A 4 -27.77 -49.27 9.95
CA ASN A 4 -26.90 -48.39 10.71
C ASN A 4 -25.68 -49.16 11.28
N SER A 5 -24.58 -48.46 11.50
CA SER A 5 -24.06 -48.11 12.84
C SER A 5 -22.53 -48.22 12.95
N THR A 6 -21.93 -47.23 13.61
CA THR A 6 -20.78 -47.34 14.55
C THR A 6 -19.39 -47.62 13.93
N LEU A 7 -18.28 -46.97 14.30
CA LEU A 7 -17.81 -46.43 15.56
C LEU A 7 -16.62 -45.46 15.34
N LYS A 8 -16.68 -44.31 16.02
CA LYS A 8 -15.68 -43.75 16.94
C LYS A 8 -14.19 -43.70 16.54
N SER A 9 -13.69 -42.46 16.51
CA SER A 9 -12.57 -41.97 17.32
C SER A 9 -11.32 -42.86 17.43
N LEU A 10 -10.23 -42.41 16.80
CA LEU A 10 -8.91 -42.56 17.40
C LEU A 10 -8.10 -41.27 17.18
N LYS A 11 -8.07 -40.42 18.21
CA LYS A 11 -6.90 -39.57 18.52
C LYS A 11 -5.77 -40.49 19.00
N VAL A 12 -4.52 -40.05 18.79
CA VAL A 12 -3.21 -40.41 19.44
C VAL A 12 -2.14 -40.38 18.33
N ALA A 13 -1.46 -39.24 18.17
CA ALA A 13 -0.14 -38.89 18.74
C ALA A 13 1.01 -39.46 17.89
N ALA A 14 1.72 -38.59 17.15
CA ALA A 14 2.95 -37.91 17.58
C ALA A 14 4.17 -38.85 17.63
N LEU A 15 5.23 -38.50 16.87
CA LEU A 15 6.59 -38.30 17.39
C LEU A 15 7.64 -38.26 16.25
N LEU A 16 8.36 -37.13 16.23
CA LEU A 16 9.81 -36.97 16.07
C LEU A 16 10.44 -37.03 14.68
N GLY A 17 10.80 -35.84 14.20
CA GLY A 17 11.98 -35.58 13.39
C GLY A 17 12.49 -34.16 13.65
N GLY A 18 13.15 -33.94 14.79
CA GLY A 18 13.80 -32.67 15.09
C GLY A 18 15.05 -32.48 14.24
N VAL A 19 15.16 -31.32 13.59
CA VAL A 19 16.42 -30.73 13.13
C VAL A 19 16.46 -29.28 13.61
N LEU A 20 17.64 -28.96 14.13
CA LEU A 20 18.08 -27.75 14.79
C LEU A 20 17.88 -26.47 13.95
N GLY A 21 17.28 -25.45 14.57
CA GLY A 21 17.84 -24.10 14.72
C GLY A 21 18.43 -23.40 13.49
N LEU A 22 17.55 -22.74 12.74
CA LEU A 22 17.69 -21.39 12.17
C LEU A 22 16.27 -20.82 12.21
N SER A 23 16.00 -19.83 13.06
CA SER A 23 14.70 -19.14 13.05
C SER A 23 14.53 -18.47 11.68
N PHE A 24 13.34 -18.69 11.14
CA PHE A 24 12.96 -18.37 9.79
C PHE A 24 12.70 -16.87 9.70
N GLY A 25 13.60 -16.12 9.06
CA GLY A 25 13.11 -15.03 8.20
C GLY A 25 12.23 -15.68 7.13
N CYS A 26 11.17 -14.98 6.72
CA CYS A 26 10.33 -15.42 5.61
C CYS A 26 11.21 -15.98 4.49
N VAL A 27 10.99 -17.25 4.14
CA VAL A 27 11.51 -17.78 2.89
C VAL A 27 10.68 -17.08 1.83
N ILE A 28 11.19 -15.94 1.37
CA ILE A 28 10.82 -15.35 0.08
C ILE A 28 11.02 -16.50 -0.90
N ASN A 29 9.94 -16.99 -1.51
CA ASN A 29 10.10 -17.74 -2.73
C ASN A 29 10.80 -16.76 -3.67
N LEU A 30 12.06 -17.04 -4.02
CA LEU A 30 12.61 -16.54 -5.27
C LEU A 30 11.79 -17.22 -6.37
N GLU A 31 10.59 -16.68 -6.60
CA GLU A 31 9.95 -16.82 -7.88
C GLU A 31 10.97 -16.30 -8.91
N GLN A 32 11.03 -16.99 -10.04
CA GLN A 32 11.92 -16.56 -11.11
C GLN A 32 11.54 -15.12 -11.42
N LEU A 33 12.50 -14.18 -11.27
CA LEU A 33 12.42 -12.80 -11.78
C LEU A 33 11.49 -12.83 -12.98
N GLU A 34 10.31 -12.22 -12.82
CA GLU A 34 9.34 -12.27 -13.89
C GLU A 34 10.03 -11.67 -15.13
N PRO A 35 9.82 -12.23 -16.33
CA PRO A 35 10.55 -11.83 -17.53
C PRO A 35 10.53 -10.31 -17.81
N CYS A 36 9.64 -9.57 -17.15
CA CYS A 36 9.38 -8.16 -17.37
C CYS A 36 9.79 -7.23 -16.21
N ASP A 37 10.44 -7.75 -15.16
CA ASP A 37 10.87 -6.98 -13.96
C ASP A 37 11.82 -5.79 -14.25
N SER A 38 12.41 -5.71 -15.45
CA SER A 38 13.42 -4.71 -15.77
C SER A 38 12.86 -3.38 -16.32
N GLY A 39 11.54 -3.20 -16.36
CA GLY A 39 10.94 -1.95 -16.86
C GLY A 39 9.61 -1.60 -16.20
N SER A 40 9.23 -0.33 -16.30
CA SER A 40 7.99 0.22 -15.75
C SER A 40 6.79 0.01 -16.68
N ASN A 41 5.59 -0.13 -16.11
CA ASN A 41 4.31 -0.17 -16.83
C ASN A 41 4.17 -1.28 -17.89
N ASN A 42 4.89 -2.39 -17.73
CA ASN A 42 4.73 -3.60 -18.54
C ASN A 42 4.07 -4.72 -17.72
N LYS A 43 3.71 -5.82 -18.39
CA LYS A 43 3.24 -7.08 -17.80
C LYS A 43 3.49 -8.26 -18.74
N LEU A 44 3.40 -9.48 -18.21
CA LEU A 44 3.40 -10.69 -19.03
C LEU A 44 2.01 -10.96 -19.62
N ASN A 45 1.93 -11.27 -20.92
CA ASN A 45 0.68 -11.72 -21.54
C ASN A 45 0.50 -13.26 -21.45
N ASP A 46 -0.65 -13.78 -21.89
CA ASP A 46 -0.96 -15.22 -21.91
C ASP A 46 0.02 -16.07 -22.74
N ASP A 47 0.71 -15.46 -23.69
CA ASP A 47 1.72 -16.10 -24.54
C ASP A 47 3.12 -16.08 -23.90
N GLY A 48 3.27 -15.45 -22.72
CA GLY A 48 4.53 -15.31 -21.99
C GLY A 48 5.45 -14.21 -22.54
N GLU A 49 4.91 -13.25 -23.28
CA GLU A 49 5.62 -12.10 -23.82
C GLU A 49 5.37 -10.86 -22.95
N CYS A 50 6.40 -10.04 -22.75
CA CYS A 50 6.24 -8.74 -22.09
C CYS A 50 5.48 -7.80 -23.03
N VAL A 51 4.44 -7.16 -22.52
CA VAL A 51 3.63 -6.18 -23.22
C VAL A 51 3.40 -4.98 -22.31
N CYS A 52 3.22 -3.79 -22.89
CA CYS A 52 2.81 -2.63 -22.11
C CYS A 52 1.41 -2.82 -21.54
N ARG A 53 1.19 -2.26 -20.34
CA ARG A 53 -0.14 -2.15 -19.74
C ARG A 53 -1.01 -1.25 -20.63
N VAL A 54 -2.33 -1.43 -20.53
CA VAL A 54 -3.29 -0.65 -21.32
C VAL A 54 -3.10 0.84 -21.00
N GLY A 55 -3.01 1.69 -22.05
CA GLY A 55 -2.75 3.14 -21.92
C GLY A 55 -1.27 3.54 -22.04
N TYR A 56 -0.36 2.56 -22.15
CA TYR A 56 1.07 2.78 -22.31
C TYR A 56 1.60 2.15 -23.60
N GLU A 57 2.59 2.80 -24.21
CA GLU A 57 3.35 2.31 -25.36
C GLU A 57 4.84 2.13 -25.01
N TRP A 58 5.57 1.31 -25.77
CA TRP A 58 7.01 1.13 -25.53
C TRP A 58 7.74 2.47 -25.69
N CYS A 59 8.50 2.87 -24.67
CA CYS A 59 9.27 4.12 -24.69
C CYS A 59 10.30 4.13 -25.84
N ASP A 60 10.96 2.98 -26.08
CA ASP A 60 11.81 2.75 -27.26
C ASP A 60 11.35 1.50 -28.01
N PRO A 61 10.51 1.63 -29.06
CA PRO A 61 10.03 0.48 -29.82
C PRO A 61 11.12 -0.19 -30.68
N TYR A 62 12.36 0.33 -30.67
CA TYR A 62 13.50 -0.23 -31.39
C TYR A 62 14.53 -0.91 -30.49
N ASP A 63 14.40 -0.80 -29.17
CA ASP A 63 15.26 -1.49 -28.20
C ASP A 63 14.48 -2.65 -27.54
N GLU A 64 14.73 -3.87 -27.99
CA GLU A 64 14.05 -5.08 -27.50
C GLU A 64 14.43 -5.43 -26.04
N ASP A 65 15.49 -4.81 -25.50
CA ASP A 65 15.93 -4.99 -24.12
C ASP A 65 15.37 -3.89 -23.19
N ASP A 66 14.79 -2.80 -23.73
CA ASP A 66 14.13 -1.75 -22.96
C ASP A 66 12.66 -2.09 -22.74
N LEU A 67 12.34 -2.52 -21.51
CA LEU A 67 10.99 -2.92 -21.14
C LEU A 67 10.18 -1.76 -20.50
N ASN A 68 10.61 -0.51 -20.65
CA ASN A 68 9.84 0.62 -20.13
C ASN A 68 8.68 0.99 -21.07
N CYS A 69 7.50 1.18 -20.48
CA CYS A 69 6.34 1.70 -21.17
C CYS A 69 6.00 3.13 -20.68
N CYS A 70 5.76 4.01 -21.64
CA CYS A 70 5.51 5.44 -21.47
C CYS A 70 4.05 5.74 -21.79
N ASP A 71 3.47 6.72 -21.13
CA ASP A 71 2.11 7.17 -21.42
C ASP A 71 1.97 7.58 -22.89
N ASP A 72 0.81 7.27 -23.48
CA ASP A 72 0.44 7.60 -24.87
C ASP A 72 0.44 9.12 -25.18
N ASP A 73 0.68 9.97 -24.18
CA ASP A 73 0.96 11.39 -24.32
C ASP A 73 2.37 11.61 -24.87
N ASN A 74 2.48 11.25 -26.14
CA ASN A 74 3.56 11.46 -27.09
C ASN A 74 4.33 12.79 -26.91
N ASP A 75 5.30 12.80 -26.02
CA ASP A 75 6.56 13.54 -26.19
C ASP A 75 7.57 12.64 -26.92
N SER A 76 7.19 12.18 -28.13
CA SER A 76 8.19 11.74 -29.10
C SER A 76 9.09 12.92 -29.40
N VAL A 77 10.28 12.91 -28.80
CA VAL A 77 11.41 13.74 -29.19
C VAL A 77 11.81 13.35 -30.63
N GLY A 78 11.16 13.99 -31.59
CA GLY A 78 11.44 13.88 -33.02
C GLY A 78 11.97 15.20 -33.57
N ASP A 79 13.24 15.15 -34.01
CA ASP A 79 14.08 16.16 -34.66
C ASP A 79 13.41 17.21 -35.57
N ASP A 80 14.01 18.42 -35.52
CA ASP A 80 14.19 19.47 -36.56
C ASP A 80 12.90 19.96 -37.30
N VAL A 81 12.59 21.25 -37.47
CA VAL A 81 13.38 22.37 -38.00
C VAL A 81 12.61 23.72 -37.85
N ASP A 82 13.38 24.81 -37.87
CA ASP A 82 13.11 26.15 -38.45
C ASP A 82 12.46 27.29 -37.62
N ASP A 83 13.35 28.26 -37.31
CA ASP A 83 13.26 29.72 -37.43
C ASP A 83 11.94 30.34 -37.94
N ASP A 84 11.42 31.32 -37.19
CA ASP A 84 11.10 32.70 -37.63
C ASP A 84 10.34 33.38 -36.46
N ASP A 85 10.97 34.30 -35.72
CA ASP A 85 10.98 35.76 -35.92
C ASP A 85 9.65 36.48 -35.55
N ASP A 86 9.83 37.46 -34.65
CA ASP A 86 9.16 38.76 -34.51
C ASP A 86 7.74 38.91 -33.91
N ASP A 87 7.75 39.72 -32.83
CA ASP A 87 6.94 40.91 -32.54
C ASP A 87 5.40 40.84 -32.70
N ASP A 88 4.66 41.09 -31.62
CA ASP A 88 4.15 42.45 -31.32
C ASP A 88 3.22 42.44 -30.09
N ASP A 89 3.39 43.48 -29.27
CA ASP A 89 2.43 43.98 -28.29
C ASP A 89 1.07 44.29 -28.95
N ASP A 90 -0.04 44.00 -28.28
CA ASP A 90 -1.12 44.98 -28.09
C ASP A 90 -2.18 44.47 -27.09
N ASP A 91 -2.32 45.25 -26.02
CA ASP A 91 -3.51 45.36 -25.17
C ASP A 91 -4.74 45.69 -26.04
N ASP A 92 -5.86 44.99 -25.84
CA ASP A 92 -7.17 45.66 -25.91
C ASP A 92 -8.27 44.93 -25.12
N ASP A 93 -9.06 45.78 -24.46
CA ASP A 93 -10.14 45.57 -23.51
C ASP A 93 -11.37 44.82 -24.05
N ASP A 94 -12.12 44.23 -23.11
CA ASP A 94 -13.57 43.99 -23.06
C ASP A 94 -14.27 43.46 -24.34
N GLU A 95 -14.86 42.27 -24.24
CA GLU A 95 -16.29 42.09 -24.55
C GLU A 95 -16.92 40.89 -23.82
N VAL A 96 -18.08 41.18 -23.23
CA VAL A 96 -19.03 40.28 -22.59
C VAL A 96 -19.66 39.35 -23.63
N GLY A 97 -19.57 38.03 -23.42
CA GLY A 97 -20.18 37.03 -24.29
C GLY A 97 -20.45 35.69 -23.60
N THR A 98 -21.68 35.55 -23.10
CA THR A 98 -22.55 34.35 -23.09
C THR A 98 -21.99 32.95 -22.82
N ASP A 99 -22.55 32.33 -21.76
CA ASP A 99 -22.92 30.92 -21.62
C ASP A 99 -21.98 29.89 -22.27
N THR A 100 -21.16 29.24 -21.44
CA THR A 100 -20.83 27.82 -21.60
C THR A 100 -20.59 27.27 -20.20
N ASP A 101 -21.31 26.20 -19.87
CA ASP A 101 -21.02 25.32 -18.75
C ASP A 101 -19.58 24.82 -18.94
N ASP A 102 -18.65 25.48 -18.27
CA ASP A 102 -17.27 25.04 -18.12
C ASP A 102 -17.18 24.52 -16.68
N GLU A 103 -17.52 23.24 -16.53
CA GLU A 103 -17.03 22.46 -15.40
C GLU A 103 -15.51 22.40 -15.54
N THR A 104 -14.86 23.49 -15.12
CA THR A 104 -13.47 23.41 -14.68
C THR A 104 -13.50 22.58 -13.40
N THR A 105 -13.45 21.26 -13.56
CA THR A 105 -12.82 20.36 -12.60
C THR A 105 -11.34 20.72 -12.57
N GLY A 106 -11.05 21.91 -12.02
CA GLY A 106 -9.80 22.15 -11.32
C GLY A 106 -9.97 21.58 -9.93
N ASP A 107 -10.10 20.26 -9.84
CA ASP A 107 -9.72 19.53 -8.64
C ASP A 107 -8.32 19.00 -8.95
N ASP A 108 -7.34 19.81 -8.56
CA ASP A 108 -5.97 19.41 -8.29
C ASP A 108 -5.97 18.51 -7.02
N ASP A 109 -6.90 17.55 -6.95
CA ASP A 109 -6.94 16.48 -5.95
C ASP A 109 -5.96 15.41 -6.46
N THR A 110 -4.67 15.74 -6.39
CA THR A 110 -3.59 14.79 -6.68
C THR A 110 -3.56 13.61 -5.71
N ASP A 111 -4.41 13.62 -4.67
CA ASP A 111 -4.52 12.61 -3.62
C ASP A 111 -5.56 11.50 -3.91
N THR A 112 -6.31 11.54 -5.03
CA THR A 112 -7.28 10.44 -5.29
C THR A 112 -6.68 9.25 -6.03
N GLY A 113 -5.44 9.38 -6.51
CA GLY A 113 -4.76 8.37 -7.31
C GLY A 113 -5.35 8.18 -8.72
N VAL A 114 -4.95 7.11 -9.40
CA VAL A 114 -5.40 6.76 -10.77
C VAL A 114 -6.62 5.84 -10.69
N LEU A 115 -7.77 6.34 -11.16
CA LEU A 115 -8.98 5.53 -11.26
C LEU A 115 -8.84 4.42 -12.31
N PRO A 116 -9.50 3.26 -12.11
CA PRO A 116 -9.56 2.24 -13.15
C PRO A 116 -10.27 2.78 -14.40
N PRO A 117 -10.03 2.19 -15.59
CA PRO A 117 -10.83 2.46 -16.79
C PRO A 117 -12.34 2.26 -16.54
N GLU A 118 -13.20 2.82 -17.40
CA GLU A 118 -14.66 2.71 -17.23
C GLU A 118 -15.16 1.25 -17.22
N ASP A 119 -14.47 0.37 -17.95
CA ASP A 119 -14.80 -1.05 -18.08
C ASP A 119 -13.57 -1.94 -17.86
N CYS A 120 -13.82 -3.20 -17.54
CA CYS A 120 -12.80 -4.25 -17.55
C CYS A 120 -13.17 -5.34 -18.55
N SER A 121 -12.15 -5.94 -19.15
CA SER A 121 -12.34 -7.04 -20.07
C SER A 121 -12.76 -8.33 -19.37
N ALA A 122 -13.33 -9.27 -20.11
CA ALA A 122 -13.70 -10.58 -19.56
C ALA A 122 -12.49 -11.41 -19.08
N ASP A 123 -11.29 -11.09 -19.57
CA ASP A 123 -10.04 -11.75 -19.15
C ASP A 123 -9.48 -11.13 -17.85
N GLU A 124 -9.97 -9.95 -17.47
CA GLU A 124 -9.66 -9.25 -16.21
C GLU A 124 -10.69 -9.54 -15.11
N GLU A 125 -11.66 -10.43 -15.36
CA GLU A 125 -12.66 -10.80 -14.36
C GLU A 125 -12.00 -11.33 -13.08
N GLY A 126 -12.29 -10.66 -11.95
CA GLY A 126 -11.69 -10.95 -10.65
C GLY A 126 -10.31 -10.32 -10.41
N TYR A 127 -9.81 -9.49 -11.33
CA TYR A 127 -8.61 -8.68 -11.12
C TYR A 127 -8.91 -7.53 -10.16
N TYR A 128 -7.83 -6.98 -9.61
CA TYR A 128 -7.86 -5.92 -8.61
C TYR A 128 -7.27 -4.64 -9.18
N TRP A 129 -7.75 -3.51 -8.68
CA TRP A 129 -7.20 -2.20 -8.97
C TRP A 129 -7.14 -1.40 -7.67
N CYS A 130 -5.97 -0.81 -7.39
CA CYS A 130 -5.83 0.20 -6.37
C CYS A 130 -5.58 1.55 -7.03
N THR A 131 -6.16 2.62 -6.50
CA THR A 131 -5.91 3.94 -7.09
C THR A 131 -4.53 4.51 -6.75
N HIS A 132 -3.93 4.10 -5.65
CA HIS A 132 -2.66 4.65 -5.20
C HIS A 132 -1.49 3.74 -5.58
N ASP A 133 -0.39 4.36 -6.00
CA ASP A 133 0.91 3.70 -6.16
C ASP A 133 1.74 3.79 -4.87
N ASP A 134 2.91 3.14 -4.87
CA ASP A 134 3.83 3.12 -3.71
C ASP A 134 4.31 4.51 -3.27
N ASP A 135 4.41 5.47 -4.20
CA ASP A 135 4.86 6.83 -3.89
C ASP A 135 3.75 7.65 -3.21
N MET A 136 2.48 7.36 -3.48
CA MET A 136 1.32 8.02 -2.85
C MET A 136 1.01 7.47 -1.45
N GLY A 137 1.25 6.17 -1.22
CA GLY A 137 0.89 5.50 0.03
C GLY A 137 -0.60 5.13 0.14
N PRO A 138 -1.05 4.56 1.27
CA PRO A 138 -2.37 3.95 1.36
C PRO A 138 -3.52 4.92 1.68
N GLU A 139 -3.22 6.11 2.22
CA GLU A 139 -4.25 7.05 2.68
C GLU A 139 -5.16 7.52 1.55
N GLY A 140 -6.48 7.42 1.73
CA GLY A 140 -7.44 7.89 0.73
C GLY A 140 -7.60 6.98 -0.50
N SER A 141 -6.83 5.89 -0.57
CA SER A 141 -6.91 4.93 -1.68
C SER A 141 -8.26 4.23 -1.80
N GLN A 142 -8.63 3.92 -3.04
CA GLN A 142 -9.83 3.17 -3.37
C GLN A 142 -9.46 1.85 -4.02
N PHE A 143 -10.21 0.81 -3.64
CA PHE A 143 -10.00 -0.54 -4.12
C PHE A 143 -11.18 -1.02 -4.96
N PHE A 144 -10.89 -1.53 -6.16
CA PHE A 144 -11.88 -2.03 -7.10
C PHE A 144 -11.62 -3.48 -7.47
N ILE A 145 -12.71 -4.19 -7.76
CA ILE A 145 -12.68 -5.56 -8.29
C ILE A 145 -13.44 -5.57 -9.61
N CYS A 146 -12.88 -6.18 -10.65
CA CYS A 146 -13.57 -6.38 -11.91
C CYS A 146 -14.63 -7.48 -11.75
N VAL A 147 -15.91 -7.12 -11.91
CA VAL A 147 -17.05 -8.03 -11.82
C VAL A 147 -18.01 -7.81 -12.99
N ASP A 148 -18.29 -8.87 -13.74
CA ASP A 148 -19.15 -8.85 -14.93
C ASP A 148 -18.75 -7.77 -15.97
N GLY A 149 -17.44 -7.51 -16.10
CA GLY A 149 -16.87 -6.51 -17.01
C GLY A 149 -16.98 -5.05 -16.54
N VAL A 150 -17.26 -4.82 -15.26
CA VAL A 150 -17.30 -3.49 -14.63
C VAL A 150 -16.43 -3.48 -13.38
N TRP A 151 -15.68 -2.40 -13.17
CA TRP A 151 -14.97 -2.18 -11.91
C TRP A 151 -15.95 -1.76 -10.82
N GLU A 152 -16.09 -2.59 -9.79
CA GLU A 152 -16.91 -2.30 -8.60
C GLU A 152 -16.03 -1.96 -7.41
N GLU A 153 -16.24 -0.77 -6.83
CA GLU A 153 -15.56 -0.35 -5.61
C GLU A 153 -15.93 -1.29 -4.44
N SER A 154 -14.91 -1.77 -3.75
CA SER A 154 -15.02 -2.77 -2.68
C SER A 154 -14.39 -2.24 -1.39
N ALA A 155 -14.93 -1.13 -0.88
CA ALA A 155 -14.39 -0.40 0.28
C ALA A 155 -14.22 -1.25 1.55
N ASP A 156 -15.13 -2.21 1.80
CA ASP A 156 -15.10 -3.01 3.03
C ASP A 156 -14.08 -4.18 2.96
N VAL A 157 -13.71 -4.61 1.75
CA VAL A 157 -12.88 -5.82 1.55
C VAL A 157 -11.48 -5.67 2.15
N MET A 158 -10.89 -4.48 2.05
CA MET A 158 -9.56 -4.21 2.59
C MET A 158 -9.53 -4.45 4.10
N THR A 159 -10.51 -3.88 4.83
CA THR A 159 -10.60 -4.06 6.29
C THR A 159 -10.90 -5.51 6.65
N GLU A 160 -11.80 -6.20 5.94
CA GLU A 160 -12.10 -7.62 6.20
C GLU A 160 -10.86 -8.52 6.04
N ILE A 161 -9.97 -8.21 5.10
CA ILE A 161 -8.72 -8.96 4.88
C ILE A 161 -7.70 -8.67 5.99
N CYS A 162 -7.50 -7.40 6.34
CA CYS A 162 -6.63 -7.02 7.46
C CYS A 162 -7.10 -7.66 8.79
N GLU A 163 -8.40 -7.64 9.07
CA GLU A 163 -9.00 -8.31 10.23
C GLU A 163 -8.80 -9.83 10.21
N PHE A 164 -8.80 -10.44 9.03
CA PHE A 164 -8.53 -11.87 8.89
C PHE A 164 -7.08 -12.22 9.25
N ASP A 165 -6.14 -11.34 8.92
CA ASP A 165 -4.71 -11.49 9.23
C ASP A 165 -4.35 -11.07 10.67
N GLY A 166 -5.31 -10.50 11.39
CA GLY A 166 -5.22 -10.23 12.83
C GLY A 166 -5.06 -8.76 13.19
N TYR A 167 -5.07 -7.87 12.21
CA TYR A 167 -5.06 -6.42 12.38
C TYR A 167 -6.46 -5.90 12.73
N ASP A 168 -6.56 -4.64 13.17
CA ASP A 168 -7.85 -4.04 13.54
C ASP A 168 -8.52 -3.32 12.35
N PHE A 169 -7.75 -2.81 11.39
CA PHE A 169 -8.27 -2.07 10.25
C PHE A 169 -7.31 -2.04 9.05
N ALA A 170 -7.76 -1.51 7.92
CA ALA A 170 -6.92 -1.15 6.77
C ALA A 170 -6.75 0.37 6.67
N TYR A 171 -5.52 0.84 6.42
CA TYR A 171 -5.27 2.21 5.97
C TYR A 171 -5.79 2.41 4.55
N GLY A 172 -5.58 1.41 3.70
CA GLY A 172 -5.96 1.42 2.31
C GLY A 172 -5.21 0.35 1.51
N CYS A 173 -5.09 0.57 0.21
CA CYS A 173 -4.33 -0.25 -0.72
C CYS A 173 -3.19 0.57 -1.37
N VAL A 174 -2.20 -0.15 -1.90
CA VAL A 174 -1.09 0.38 -2.69
C VAL A 174 -0.80 -0.59 -3.84
N ASP A 175 -0.64 -0.10 -5.07
CA ASP A 175 -0.08 -0.87 -6.20
C ASP A 175 1.43 -0.58 -6.31
N ASP A 176 2.26 -1.56 -5.99
CA ASP A 176 3.73 -1.43 -6.04
C ASP A 176 4.31 -1.66 -7.45
N GLY A 177 3.44 -1.76 -8.46
CA GLY A 177 3.78 -2.11 -9.83
C GLY A 177 3.83 -3.62 -10.09
N SER A 178 3.79 -4.45 -9.05
CA SER A 178 3.79 -5.93 -9.14
C SER A 178 2.50 -6.52 -8.60
N GLU A 179 2.04 -6.08 -7.43
CA GLU A 179 0.82 -6.52 -6.78
C GLU A 179 0.11 -5.38 -6.03
N VAL A 180 -1.17 -5.59 -5.73
CA VAL A 180 -1.93 -4.71 -4.84
C VAL A 180 -1.75 -5.20 -3.41
N ILE A 181 -1.12 -4.37 -2.57
CA ILE A 181 -0.86 -4.60 -1.16
C ILE A 181 -1.92 -3.87 -0.34
N PHE A 182 -2.40 -4.48 0.75
CA PHE A 182 -3.21 -3.79 1.74
C PHE A 182 -2.36 -3.41 2.94
N GLU A 183 -2.31 -2.13 3.23
CA GLU A 183 -1.63 -1.61 4.41
C GLU A 183 -2.57 -1.71 5.59
N CYS A 184 -2.21 -2.57 6.55
CA CYS A 184 -3.04 -2.90 7.71
C CYS A 184 -2.54 -2.19 8.97
N GLY A 185 -3.47 -1.78 9.83
CA GLY A 185 -3.19 -1.07 11.08
C GLY A 185 -3.77 -1.78 12.31
N GLU A 186 -3.12 -1.56 13.45
CA GLU A 186 -3.60 -1.94 14.78
C GLU A 186 -4.13 -0.69 15.47
N GLY A 187 -5.21 -0.80 16.25
CA GLY A 187 -5.77 0.30 17.02
C GLY A 187 -7.25 0.57 16.75
N SER A 188 -7.70 1.79 17.03
CA SER A 188 -9.11 2.13 16.85
C SER A 188 -9.48 2.35 15.39
N GLY A 189 -8.53 2.75 14.54
CA GLY A 189 -8.78 3.14 13.16
C GLY A 189 -9.69 4.38 13.02
N ASP A 190 -9.94 5.08 14.13
CA ASP A 190 -10.71 6.31 14.15
C ASP A 190 -9.96 7.41 13.38
N ALA A 191 -10.70 8.27 12.69
CA ALA A 191 -10.10 9.36 11.93
C ALA A 191 -9.36 10.33 12.87
N CYS A 192 -8.14 10.71 12.50
CA CYS A 192 -7.29 11.66 13.21
C CYS A 192 -6.55 12.57 12.22
N ASP A 193 -5.94 13.63 12.73
CA ASP A 193 -5.08 14.53 11.95
C ASP A 193 -3.60 14.35 12.37
N ASN A 194 -2.65 14.57 11.44
CA ASN A 194 -1.21 14.52 11.75
C ASN A 194 -0.75 15.57 12.78
N ASP A 195 -1.58 16.57 13.07
CA ASP A 195 -1.37 17.56 14.13
C ASP A 195 -1.82 17.06 15.52
N ASP A 196 -2.53 15.92 15.59
CA ASP A 196 -2.93 15.30 16.84
C ASP A 196 -1.70 14.73 17.57
N LEU A 197 -1.53 15.15 18.82
CA LEU A 197 -0.40 14.71 19.63
C LEU A 197 -0.55 13.23 20.00
N PRO A 198 0.53 12.44 19.91
CA PRO A 198 0.51 11.07 20.37
C PRO A 198 0.24 10.99 21.87
N TYR A 199 -0.31 9.87 22.32
CA TYR A 199 -0.66 9.66 23.73
C TYR A 199 -0.54 8.19 24.13
N CYS A 200 -0.43 7.94 25.43
CA CYS A 200 -0.48 6.59 25.98
C CYS A 200 -1.94 6.16 26.18
N ALA A 201 -2.42 5.22 25.37
CA ALA A 201 -3.75 4.64 25.55
C ALA A 201 -3.81 3.79 26.82
N ASP A 202 -2.69 3.13 27.15
CA ASP A 202 -2.43 2.50 28.44
C ASP A 202 -0.91 2.43 28.70
N SER A 203 -0.47 1.63 29.67
CA SER A 203 0.96 1.54 30.02
C SER A 203 1.83 0.87 28.96
N ASP A 204 1.27 0.09 28.04
CA ASP A 204 2.02 -0.57 26.96
C ASP A 204 1.68 0.01 25.59
N THR A 205 0.54 0.67 25.44
CA THR A 205 0.03 1.08 24.12
C THR A 205 0.32 2.56 23.85
N TYR A 206 1.19 2.81 22.87
CA TYR A 206 1.45 4.11 22.27
C TYR A 206 0.50 4.34 21.09
N ALA A 207 -0.33 5.39 21.18
CA ALA A 207 -1.28 5.77 20.15
C ALA A 207 -0.83 7.04 19.43
N TYR A 208 -0.89 7.04 18.10
CA TYR A 208 -0.53 8.17 17.25
C TYR A 208 -1.35 8.17 15.96
N CYS A 209 -1.35 9.29 15.24
CA CYS A 209 -2.00 9.37 13.94
C CYS A 209 -1.05 8.90 12.84
N ASP A 210 -1.49 7.97 12.01
CA ASP A 210 -0.79 7.54 10.80
C ASP A 210 -1.81 7.40 9.67
N TRP A 211 -1.52 7.96 8.50
CA TRP A 211 -2.42 7.93 7.33
C TRP A 211 -3.88 8.30 7.67
N SER A 212 -4.05 9.38 8.44
CA SER A 212 -5.32 9.88 9.00
C SER A 212 -6.13 8.86 9.82
N LYS A 213 -5.49 7.83 10.37
CA LYS A 213 -6.10 6.84 11.26
C LYS A 213 -5.32 6.67 12.56
N GLU A 214 -6.05 6.59 13.66
CA GLU A 214 -5.46 6.36 14.97
C GLU A 214 -4.91 4.94 15.07
N THR A 215 -3.60 4.87 15.28
CA THR A 215 -2.78 3.67 15.20
C THR A 215 -2.15 3.40 16.55
N TRP A 216 -2.14 2.14 16.96
CA TRP A 216 -1.62 1.68 18.23
C TRP A 216 -0.39 0.80 18.04
N VAL A 217 0.63 1.03 18.86
CA VAL A 217 1.84 0.21 18.92
C VAL A 217 2.06 -0.25 20.35
N SER A 218 2.34 -1.55 20.53
CA SER A 218 2.82 -2.08 21.81
C SER A 218 4.28 -1.69 22.01
N CYS A 219 4.55 -0.90 23.04
CA CYS A 219 5.89 -0.48 23.40
C CYS A 219 6.75 -1.67 23.83
N GLN A 220 6.20 -2.67 24.53
CA GLN A 220 6.93 -3.90 24.84
C GLN A 220 7.38 -4.60 23.54
N TYR A 221 6.47 -4.80 22.58
CA TYR A 221 6.82 -5.43 21.31
C TYR A 221 7.85 -4.60 20.52
N TYR A 222 7.61 -3.28 20.43
CA TYR A 222 8.52 -2.36 19.75
C TYR A 222 9.93 -2.44 20.35
N CYS A 223 10.06 -2.37 21.67
CA CYS A 223 11.35 -2.42 22.35
C CYS A 223 12.04 -3.80 22.22
N GLU A 224 11.30 -4.91 22.28
CA GLU A 224 11.86 -6.28 22.24
C GLU A 224 12.25 -6.74 20.82
N GLU A 225 11.47 -6.38 19.81
CA GLU A 225 11.58 -6.95 18.46
C GLU A 225 12.07 -5.94 17.40
N VAL A 226 11.62 -4.68 17.46
CA VAL A 226 12.03 -3.63 16.52
C VAL A 226 13.32 -2.97 17.00
N GLY A 227 13.32 -2.53 18.26
CA GLY A 227 14.42 -1.84 18.91
C GLY A 227 14.60 -0.39 18.46
N ILE A 228 15.50 0.31 19.16
CA ILE A 228 15.91 1.69 18.84
C ILE A 228 17.32 1.62 18.25
N ASP A 229 17.51 2.16 17.05
CA ASP A 229 18.81 2.13 16.34
C ASP A 229 19.40 0.70 16.20
N GLY A 230 18.53 -0.31 16.07
CA GLY A 230 18.91 -1.73 15.96
C GLY A 230 19.32 -2.38 17.29
N VAL A 231 19.03 -1.74 18.42
CA VAL A 231 19.22 -2.30 19.77
C VAL A 231 17.85 -2.65 20.34
N THR A 232 17.68 -3.91 20.74
CA THR A 232 16.48 -4.39 21.43
C THR A 232 16.66 -4.34 22.94
N TYR A 233 15.54 -4.29 23.67
CA TYR A 233 15.48 -4.09 25.10
C TYR A 233 14.56 -5.13 25.75
N GLU A 234 14.78 -5.41 27.04
CA GLU A 234 13.97 -6.37 27.80
C GLU A 234 12.59 -5.83 28.24
N TYR A 235 12.38 -4.51 28.15
CA TYR A 235 11.16 -3.85 28.58
C TYR A 235 10.81 -2.67 27.69
N GLY A 236 9.52 -2.49 27.45
CA GLY A 236 8.94 -1.30 26.86
C GLY A 236 7.67 -0.88 27.60
N GLU A 237 7.53 0.42 27.83
CA GLU A 237 6.27 1.02 28.27
C GLU A 237 6.03 2.33 27.55
N CYS A 238 4.78 2.73 27.46
CA CYS A 238 4.44 4.07 26.99
C CYS A 238 4.71 5.07 28.11
N ASP A 239 5.59 6.04 27.87
CA ASP A 239 5.92 7.11 28.81
C ASP A 239 5.28 8.43 28.36
N ASP A 240 4.39 8.97 29.20
CA ASP A 240 3.77 10.29 29.06
C ASP A 240 4.22 11.27 30.15
N SER A 241 5.35 10.98 30.83
CA SER A 241 5.83 11.78 31.96
C SER A 241 6.32 13.18 31.56
N VAL A 242 6.67 13.37 30.29
CA VAL A 242 7.06 14.65 29.70
C VAL A 242 5.94 15.13 28.79
N GLU A 243 5.39 16.30 29.12
CA GLU A 243 4.37 16.97 28.29
C GLU A 243 4.94 17.24 26.89
N ASP A 244 4.22 16.81 25.85
CA ASP A 244 4.58 16.87 24.42
C ASP A 244 5.77 15.98 23.97
N ASP A 245 6.18 14.98 24.76
CA ASP A 245 7.23 14.01 24.40
C ASP A 245 6.79 12.59 24.80
N VAL A 246 5.60 12.20 24.33
CA VAL A 246 5.07 10.84 24.53
C VAL A 246 5.80 9.89 23.59
N ALA A 247 6.36 8.82 24.14
CA ALA A 247 7.10 7.82 23.36
C ALA A 247 7.14 6.47 24.07
N CYS A 248 7.57 5.43 23.36
CA CYS A 248 7.95 4.17 23.98
C CYS A 248 9.29 4.31 24.72
N TYR A 249 9.26 4.16 26.03
CA TYR A 249 10.43 4.07 26.87
C TYR A 249 10.93 2.62 26.91
N CYS A 250 12.12 2.40 26.34
CA CYS A 250 12.79 1.09 26.33
C CYS A 250 13.94 1.05 27.34
N CYS A 251 14.05 -0.02 28.13
CA CYS A 251 15.16 -0.21 29.05
C CYS A 251 15.48 -1.69 29.34
N ASP A 252 16.69 -1.94 29.82
CA ASP A 252 17.14 -3.28 30.19
C ASP A 252 17.18 -3.45 31.72
N SER A 253 17.22 -4.70 32.19
CA SER A 253 17.33 -4.99 33.63
C SER A 253 18.62 -4.49 34.26
N VAL A 254 19.63 -4.14 33.45
CA VAL A 254 20.88 -3.54 33.92
C VAL A 254 20.76 -2.05 34.24
N ASP A 255 19.70 -1.39 33.78
CA ASP A 255 19.47 0.04 34.00
C ASP A 255 18.80 0.26 35.36
N GLU A 256 19.47 1.00 36.25
CA GLU A 256 19.03 1.17 37.66
C GLU A 256 17.63 1.78 37.80
N ASP A 257 17.20 2.58 36.81
CA ASP A 257 15.92 3.27 36.78
C ASP A 257 14.85 2.53 35.95
N CYS A 258 15.13 1.33 35.44
CA CYS A 258 14.17 0.55 34.64
C CYS A 258 13.05 -0.03 35.53
N PRO A 259 11.75 0.15 35.19
CA PRO A 259 10.62 -0.30 36.00
C PRO A 259 10.63 -1.79 36.35
N ILE A 260 11.18 -2.65 35.49
CA ILE A 260 11.27 -4.10 35.75
C ILE A 260 12.13 -4.47 36.97
N ASN A 261 12.92 -3.52 37.48
CA ASN A 261 13.74 -3.71 38.67
C ASN A 261 12.98 -3.51 39.99
N PHE A 262 11.70 -3.10 39.97
CA PHE A 262 10.93 -2.72 41.16
C PHE A 262 9.64 -3.53 41.41
#